data_AF-A0A251XNM7-F1
#
_entry.id   AF-A0A251XNM7-F1
#
_cell.length_a   1.000
_cell.length_b   1.000
_cell.length_c   1.000
_cell.angle_alpha   90.00
_cell.angle_beta   90.00
_cell.angle_gamma   90.00
#
_symmetry.space_group_name_H-M   'P 1'
#
loop_
_entity.id
_entity.type
_entity.pdbx_description
1 polymer ?
#
loop_
_entity_poly.entity_id
_entity_poly.type
_entity_poly.pdbx_seq_one_letter_code
_entity_poly.pdbx_strand_id
1 'polypeptide(L)'
;MVKLFTGSYVTPERVKPMRRAVARAAVEEAHRRGARVLAHPSDRRGTAVAIDAGVDALAHVPDDTEGTEALLAQAAARDMCVVPTLHMFAATVRPDEDYVGPIRTALGGFIAAGGHVLFGTDVGYMPERDTEPELLAMERAGMSAADVLRSLTVEPSAFLGEDVAGTGRVEVGGRADLTVLDVESAQRPADLARIRAVIRDGSLTWSAG
;
A
#
# COMPACT_ATOMS: atom_id res chain seq x y z
N MET A 1 -10.05 -2.88 11.65
CA MET A 1 -9.21 -3.57 10.63
C MET A 1 -8.55 -4.80 11.24
N VAL A 2 -8.36 -5.86 10.45
CA VAL A 2 -7.66 -7.10 10.81
C VAL A 2 -6.48 -7.32 9.85
N LYS A 3 -5.33 -7.75 10.36
CA LYS A 3 -4.19 -8.16 9.52
C LYS A 3 -4.03 -9.68 9.58
N LEU A 4 -4.01 -10.34 8.42
CA LEU A 4 -3.73 -11.76 8.28
C LEU A 4 -2.33 -11.96 7.70
N PHE A 5 -1.63 -12.99 8.13
CA PHE A 5 -0.44 -13.47 7.44
C PHE A 5 -0.84 -14.70 6.63
N THR A 6 -1.14 -14.49 5.35
CA THR A 6 -1.66 -15.55 4.46
C THR A 6 -0.55 -16.42 3.87
N GLY A 7 0.69 -15.94 3.92
CA GLY A 7 1.92 -16.72 3.86
C GLY A 7 2.90 -16.15 4.86
N SER A 8 3.52 -16.99 5.69
CA SER A 8 4.53 -16.56 6.67
C SER A 8 5.81 -17.34 6.51
N TYR A 9 6.95 -16.64 6.54
CA TYR A 9 8.25 -17.27 6.71
C TYR A 9 8.30 -18.07 8.02
N VAL A 10 8.60 -19.36 7.91
CA VAL A 10 8.94 -20.24 9.03
C VAL A 10 10.45 -20.36 9.14
N THR A 11 11.13 -20.37 8.00
CA THR A 11 12.57 -20.16 7.82
C THR A 11 12.76 -19.27 6.58
N PRO A 12 13.95 -18.70 6.32
CA PRO A 12 14.18 -17.88 5.13
C PRO A 12 13.83 -18.58 3.80
N GLU A 13 13.95 -19.90 3.74
CA GLU A 13 13.68 -20.70 2.53
C GLU A 13 12.27 -21.32 2.51
N ARG A 14 11.48 -21.11 3.57
CA ARG A 14 10.20 -21.80 3.75
C ARG A 14 9.10 -20.88 4.22
N VAL A 15 8.18 -20.58 3.30
CA VAL A 15 6.90 -19.94 3.60
C VAL A 15 5.82 -21.00 3.85
N LYS A 16 5.03 -20.80 4.92
CA LYS A 16 3.84 -21.60 5.24
C LYS A 16 2.58 -20.79 4.91
N PRO A 17 1.81 -21.19 3.87
CA PRO A 17 0.54 -20.55 3.58
C PRO A 17 -0.52 -20.88 4.64
N MET A 18 -1.38 -19.92 4.94
CA MET A 18 -2.58 -20.14 5.74
C MET A 18 -3.52 -21.10 4.98
N ARG A 19 -4.21 -21.99 5.70
CA ARG A 19 -5.23 -22.85 5.09
C ARG A 19 -6.35 -21.97 4.52
N ARG A 20 -6.71 -22.18 3.25
CA ARG A 20 -7.74 -21.39 2.53
C ARG A 20 -9.06 -21.25 3.31
N ALA A 21 -9.55 -22.36 3.90
CA ALA A 21 -10.77 -22.34 4.71
C ALA A 21 -10.65 -21.46 5.96
N VAL A 22 -9.47 -21.38 6.58
CA VAL A 22 -9.22 -20.52 7.75
C VAL A 22 -9.15 -19.06 7.32
N ALA A 23 -8.44 -18.76 6.22
CA ALA A 23 -8.35 -17.39 5.69
C ALA A 23 -9.76 -16.87 5.32
N ARG A 24 -10.55 -17.68 4.61
CA ARG A 24 -11.94 -17.35 4.25
C ARG A 24 -12.80 -17.10 5.49
N ALA A 25 -12.78 -18.01 6.46
CA ALA A 25 -13.57 -17.87 7.68
C ALA A 25 -13.19 -16.60 8.49
N ALA A 26 -11.90 -16.26 8.52
CA ALA A 26 -11.42 -15.04 9.17
C ALA A 26 -11.89 -13.78 8.44
N VAL A 27 -11.82 -13.77 7.10
CA VAL A 27 -12.31 -12.66 6.28
C VAL A 27 -13.82 -12.48 6.46
N GLU A 28 -14.60 -13.55 6.35
CA GLU A 28 -16.05 -13.51 6.52
C GLU A 28 -16.45 -12.98 7.90
N GLU A 29 -15.77 -13.41 8.97
CA GLU A 29 -16.06 -12.88 10.31
C GLU A 29 -15.66 -11.42 10.48
N ALA A 30 -14.53 -10.99 9.91
CA ALA A 30 -14.12 -9.59 9.93
C ALA A 30 -15.15 -8.71 9.20
N HIS A 31 -15.57 -9.11 7.99
CA HIS A 31 -16.58 -8.41 7.21
C HIS A 31 -17.95 -8.40 7.91
N ARG A 32 -18.36 -9.49 8.56
CA ARG A 32 -19.58 -9.52 9.40
C ARG A 32 -19.57 -8.45 10.51
N ARG A 33 -18.38 -8.06 10.97
CA ARG A 33 -18.19 -7.01 11.98
C ARG A 33 -17.89 -5.63 11.39
N GLY A 34 -18.00 -5.47 10.07
CA GLY A 34 -17.67 -4.22 9.38
C GLY A 34 -16.18 -3.89 9.33
N ALA A 35 -15.29 -4.85 9.60
CA ALA A 35 -13.86 -4.62 9.61
C ALA A 35 -13.22 -5.00 8.26
N ARG A 36 -12.37 -4.12 7.73
CA ARG A 36 -11.47 -4.42 6.59
C ARG A 36 -10.37 -5.42 6.97
N VAL A 37 -9.90 -6.18 5.99
CA VAL A 37 -8.84 -7.18 6.12
C VAL A 37 -7.66 -6.86 5.20
N LEU A 38 -6.49 -6.72 5.79
CA LEU A 38 -5.21 -6.62 5.08
C LEU A 38 -4.50 -7.98 5.16
N ALA A 39 -3.89 -8.46 4.08
CA ALA A 39 -3.06 -9.65 4.09
C ALA A 39 -1.58 -9.34 3.89
N HIS A 40 -0.72 -10.05 4.61
CA HIS A 40 0.69 -10.20 4.32
C HIS A 40 0.96 -11.56 3.70
N PRO A 41 1.08 -11.64 2.36
CA PRO A 41 1.55 -12.82 1.67
C PRO A 41 3.06 -12.77 1.43
N SER A 42 3.83 -13.64 2.10
CA SER A 42 5.27 -13.74 1.87
C SER A 42 5.69 -14.50 0.59
N ASP A 43 4.76 -15.15 -0.11
CA ASP A 43 5.02 -15.86 -1.37
C ASP A 43 3.77 -15.87 -2.28
N ARG A 44 3.94 -16.30 -3.53
CA ARG A 44 2.85 -16.43 -4.50
C ARG A 44 1.67 -17.27 -3.98
N ARG A 45 1.95 -18.32 -3.20
CA ARG A 45 0.90 -19.18 -2.62
C ARG A 45 0.07 -18.43 -1.58
N GLY A 46 0.73 -17.65 -0.71
CA GLY A 46 0.08 -16.76 0.24
C GLY A 46 -0.74 -15.68 -0.45
N THR A 47 -0.27 -15.14 -1.58
CA THR A 47 -1.01 -14.16 -2.39
C THR A 47 -2.29 -14.77 -2.96
N ALA A 48 -2.19 -15.97 -3.53
CA ALA A 48 -3.36 -16.70 -4.00
C ALA A 48 -4.36 -17.02 -2.87
N VAL A 49 -3.88 -17.35 -1.66
CA VAL A 49 -4.74 -17.55 -0.48
C VAL A 49 -5.46 -16.26 -0.11
N ALA A 50 -4.77 -15.12 -0.10
CA ALA A 50 -5.35 -13.82 0.23
C ALA A 50 -6.44 -13.41 -0.77
N ILE A 51 -6.13 -13.47 -2.05
CA ILE A 51 -7.06 -13.12 -3.13
C ILE A 51 -8.30 -14.01 -3.09
N ASP A 52 -8.13 -15.32 -2.92
CA ASP A 52 -9.26 -16.26 -2.86
C ASP A 52 -10.11 -16.14 -1.59
N ALA A 53 -9.50 -15.69 -0.48
CA ALA A 53 -10.22 -15.42 0.76
C ALA A 53 -11.05 -14.14 0.68
N GLY A 54 -10.76 -13.24 -0.28
CA GLY A 54 -11.49 -11.98 -0.45
C GLY A 54 -11.02 -10.87 0.50
N VAL A 55 -9.72 -10.80 0.79
CA VAL A 55 -9.17 -9.69 1.58
C VAL A 55 -9.34 -8.36 0.86
N ASP A 56 -9.39 -7.26 1.60
CA ASP A 56 -9.59 -5.93 1.02
C ASP A 56 -8.28 -5.34 0.46
N ALA A 57 -7.12 -5.72 1.01
CA ALA A 57 -5.83 -5.28 0.48
C ALA A 57 -4.68 -6.26 0.74
N LEU A 58 -3.64 -6.14 -0.08
CA LEU A 58 -2.38 -6.87 0.04
C LEU A 58 -1.25 -5.93 0.52
N ALA A 59 -0.42 -6.42 1.42
CA ALA A 59 0.86 -5.84 1.80
C ALA A 59 1.88 -6.98 1.81
N HIS A 60 2.61 -7.24 0.74
CA HIS A 60 3.20 -6.26 -0.18
C HIS A 60 2.83 -6.53 -1.65
N VAL A 61 3.44 -5.81 -2.61
CA VAL A 61 3.58 -6.36 -3.98
C VAL A 61 4.42 -7.65 -3.86
N PRO A 62 4.03 -8.76 -4.51
CA PRO A 62 4.80 -10.00 -4.46
C PRO A 62 6.22 -9.81 -4.98
N ASP A 63 7.22 -10.27 -4.21
CA ASP A 63 8.63 -10.32 -4.61
C ASP A 63 8.99 -11.57 -5.42
N ASP A 64 8.32 -12.69 -5.16
CA ASP A 64 8.19 -13.80 -6.10
C ASP A 64 7.27 -13.37 -7.24
N THR A 65 7.84 -12.74 -8.26
CA THR A 65 7.10 -12.10 -9.35
C THR A 65 6.63 -13.08 -10.42
N GLU A 66 7.24 -14.26 -10.54
CA GLU A 66 6.96 -15.20 -11.61
C GLU A 66 5.49 -15.68 -11.58
N GLY A 67 4.72 -15.30 -12.61
CA GLY A 67 3.31 -15.68 -12.77
C GLY A 67 2.36 -15.01 -11.77
N THR A 68 2.77 -13.90 -11.17
CA THR A 68 1.91 -13.08 -10.30
C THR A 68 1.04 -12.09 -11.05
N GLU A 69 1.29 -11.85 -12.33
CA GLU A 69 0.54 -10.92 -13.17
C GLU A 69 -0.94 -11.27 -13.20
N ALA A 70 -1.26 -12.56 -13.38
CA ALA A 70 -2.63 -13.05 -13.35
C ALA A 70 -3.29 -12.88 -11.97
N LEU A 71 -2.52 -13.03 -10.88
CA LEU A 71 -3.03 -12.83 -9.52
C LEU A 71 -3.30 -11.35 -9.26
N LEU A 72 -2.39 -10.47 -9.65
CA LEU A 72 -2.56 -9.02 -9.48
C LEU A 72 -3.72 -8.50 -10.35
N ALA A 73 -3.89 -8.98 -11.58
CA ALA A 73 -5.05 -8.66 -12.40
C ALA A 73 -6.37 -9.15 -11.76
N GLN A 74 -6.36 -10.32 -11.11
CA GLN A 74 -7.52 -10.80 -10.34
C GLN A 74 -7.80 -9.94 -9.11
N ALA A 75 -6.76 -9.47 -8.41
CA ALA A 75 -6.89 -8.58 -7.28
C ALA A 75 -7.51 -7.25 -7.72
N ALA A 76 -7.02 -6.65 -8.81
CA ALA A 76 -7.58 -5.43 -9.39
C ALA A 76 -9.05 -5.61 -9.80
N ALA A 77 -9.39 -6.71 -10.49
CA ALA A 77 -10.76 -7.02 -10.90
C ALA A 77 -11.73 -7.29 -9.72
N ARG A 78 -11.21 -7.44 -8.49
CA ARG A 78 -11.98 -7.61 -7.25
C ARG A 78 -11.95 -6.35 -6.37
N ASP A 79 -11.53 -5.22 -6.92
CA ASP A 79 -11.37 -3.93 -6.22
C ASP A 79 -10.46 -4.03 -4.97
N MET A 80 -9.51 -4.97 -4.98
CA MET A 80 -8.53 -5.08 -3.90
C MET A 80 -7.47 -3.98 -4.04
N CYS A 81 -7.04 -3.44 -2.91
CA CYS A 81 -5.93 -2.51 -2.87
C CYS A 81 -4.58 -3.22 -2.72
N VAL A 82 -3.49 -2.56 -3.12
CA VAL A 82 -2.12 -2.98 -2.82
C VAL A 82 -1.36 -1.88 -2.08
N VAL A 83 -0.70 -2.24 -0.99
CA VAL A 83 0.28 -1.42 -0.28
C VAL A 83 1.67 -1.85 -0.77
N PRO A 84 2.39 -1.04 -1.58
CA PRO A 84 3.55 -1.55 -2.31
C PRO A 84 4.78 -1.85 -1.47
N THR A 85 5.18 -0.91 -0.59
CA THR A 85 6.39 -0.95 0.23
C THR A 85 7.65 -1.29 -0.57
N LEU A 86 7.79 -0.71 -1.77
CA LEU A 86 8.86 -1.04 -2.71
C LEU A 86 10.26 -0.76 -2.15
N HIS A 87 10.42 0.32 -1.39
CA HIS A 87 11.69 0.69 -0.78
C HIS A 87 12.17 -0.37 0.23
N MET A 88 11.24 -1.00 0.96
CA MET A 88 11.57 -2.05 1.94
C MET A 88 12.36 -3.20 1.28
N PHE A 89 11.95 -3.64 0.08
CA PHE A 89 12.65 -4.70 -0.65
C PHE A 89 14.08 -4.33 -1.01
N ALA A 90 14.28 -3.10 -1.49
CA ALA A 90 15.60 -2.60 -1.84
C ALA A 90 16.52 -2.44 -0.61
N ALA A 91 15.96 -2.04 0.52
CA ALA A 91 16.71 -1.75 1.74
C ALA A 91 17.02 -2.99 2.59
N THR A 92 16.16 -4.01 2.58
CA THR A 92 16.25 -5.14 3.52
C THR A 92 16.50 -6.49 2.87
N VAL A 93 16.17 -6.63 1.58
CA VAL A 93 16.38 -7.88 0.85
C VAL A 93 17.60 -7.72 -0.06
N ARG A 94 17.46 -7.03 -1.20
CA ARG A 94 18.58 -6.72 -2.09
C ARG A 94 18.29 -5.46 -2.91
N PRO A 95 19.29 -4.58 -3.14
CA PRO A 95 19.08 -3.33 -3.88
C PRO A 95 19.23 -3.48 -5.40
N ASP A 96 19.58 -4.66 -5.92
CA ASP A 96 19.83 -4.87 -7.35
C ASP A 96 18.56 -4.67 -8.21
N GLU A 97 18.71 -4.01 -9.36
CA GLU A 97 17.57 -3.77 -10.27
C GLU A 97 17.05 -5.07 -10.90
N ASP A 98 17.87 -6.13 -10.98
CA ASP A 98 17.42 -7.46 -11.40
C ASP A 98 16.39 -8.05 -10.41
N TYR A 99 16.47 -7.68 -9.12
CA TYR A 99 15.50 -8.04 -8.09
C TYR A 99 14.33 -7.06 -8.00
N VAL A 100 14.61 -5.76 -7.86
CA VAL A 100 13.57 -4.75 -7.58
C VAL A 100 12.79 -4.36 -8.84
N GLY A 101 13.41 -4.44 -10.02
CA GLY A 101 12.79 -4.11 -11.30
C GLY A 101 11.51 -4.90 -11.56
N PRO A 102 11.54 -6.25 -11.50
CA PRO A 102 10.34 -7.08 -11.65
C PRO A 102 9.21 -6.73 -10.67
N ILE A 103 9.54 -6.38 -9.41
CA ILE A 103 8.53 -5.99 -8.40
C ILE A 103 7.85 -4.68 -8.81
N ARG A 104 8.62 -3.71 -9.29
CA ARG A 104 8.06 -2.45 -9.85
C ARG A 104 7.21 -2.72 -11.09
N THR A 105 7.65 -3.61 -11.98
CA THR A 105 6.86 -4.03 -13.16
C THR A 105 5.54 -4.69 -12.75
N ALA A 106 5.55 -5.53 -11.71
CA ALA A 106 4.34 -6.16 -11.20
C ALA A 106 3.34 -5.12 -10.65
N LEU A 107 3.81 -4.10 -9.92
CA LEU A 107 2.96 -2.98 -9.49
C LEU A 107 2.40 -2.20 -10.70
N GLY A 108 3.23 -1.90 -11.70
CA GLY A 108 2.79 -1.24 -12.92
C GLY A 108 1.71 -2.02 -13.66
N GLY A 109 1.84 -3.35 -13.72
CA GLY A 109 0.83 -4.26 -14.28
C GLY A 109 -0.49 -4.25 -13.50
N PHE A 110 -0.43 -4.23 -12.16
CA PHE A 110 -1.60 -4.10 -11.29
C PHE A 110 -2.34 -2.77 -11.54
N ILE A 111 -1.60 -1.66 -11.62
CA ILE A 111 -2.17 -0.33 -11.91
C ILE A 111 -2.81 -0.32 -13.30
N ALA A 112 -2.13 -0.86 -14.31
CA ALA A 112 -2.66 -0.94 -15.67
C ALA A 112 -3.94 -1.80 -15.76
N ALA A 113 -4.14 -2.74 -14.84
CA ALA A 113 -5.36 -3.53 -14.72
C ALA A 113 -6.50 -2.80 -13.95
N GLY A 114 -6.32 -1.53 -13.58
CA GLY A 114 -7.30 -0.73 -12.82
C GLY A 114 -7.18 -0.89 -11.31
N GLY A 115 -6.08 -1.45 -10.80
CA GLY A 115 -5.86 -1.66 -9.38
C GLY A 115 -5.66 -0.38 -8.58
N HIS A 116 -6.09 -0.40 -7.32
CA HIS A 116 -5.99 0.71 -6.38
C HIS A 116 -4.75 0.59 -5.49
N VAL A 117 -3.98 1.68 -5.35
CA VAL A 117 -2.75 1.70 -4.54
C VAL A 117 -2.96 2.52 -3.28
N LEU A 118 -2.52 1.97 -2.15
CA LEU A 118 -2.45 2.65 -0.86
C LEU A 118 -0.98 2.88 -0.52
N PHE A 119 -0.59 4.13 -0.23
CA PHE A 119 0.79 4.42 0.15
C PHE A 119 1.16 3.71 1.47
N GLY A 120 2.37 3.13 1.52
CA GLY A 120 2.91 2.56 2.75
C GLY A 120 4.37 2.15 2.59
N THR A 121 5.13 2.27 3.68
CA THR A 121 6.60 2.11 3.72
C THR A 121 7.07 0.92 4.55
N ASP A 122 6.15 0.25 5.26
CA ASP A 122 6.44 -0.77 6.28
C ASP A 122 7.25 -0.28 7.49
N VAL A 123 7.13 1.02 7.83
CA VAL A 123 7.69 1.59 9.08
C VAL A 123 7.23 0.80 10.30
N GLY A 124 8.20 0.46 11.15
CA GLY A 124 8.03 -0.45 12.29
C GLY A 124 8.74 -1.79 12.05
N TYR A 125 8.75 -2.28 10.81
CA TYR A 125 9.79 -3.19 10.33
C TYR A 125 10.99 -2.38 9.82
N MET A 126 10.72 -1.39 8.96
CA MET A 126 11.69 -0.38 8.53
C MET A 126 11.90 0.67 9.64
N PRO A 127 13.16 1.05 9.96
CA PRO A 127 13.42 2.15 10.89
C PRO A 127 13.27 3.54 10.24
N GLU A 128 13.40 3.65 8.92
CA GLU A 128 13.39 4.92 8.18
C GLU A 128 11.98 5.52 8.13
N ARG A 129 11.84 6.75 8.65
CA ARG A 129 10.58 7.52 8.58
C ARG A 129 10.52 8.47 7.38
N ASP A 130 11.61 8.56 6.62
CA ASP A 130 11.65 9.31 5.38
C ASP A 130 10.82 8.59 4.31
N THR A 131 9.87 9.30 3.72
CA THR A 131 8.96 8.77 2.71
C THR A 131 9.50 8.92 1.29
N GLU A 132 10.49 9.80 1.07
CA GLU A 132 11.02 10.08 -0.27
C GLU A 132 11.47 8.82 -1.04
N PRO A 133 12.17 7.84 -0.42
CA PRO A 133 12.59 6.64 -1.13
C PRO A 133 11.43 5.79 -1.69
N GLU A 134 10.31 5.70 -0.98
CA GLU A 134 9.12 4.98 -1.45
C GLU A 134 8.44 5.74 -2.59
N LEU A 135 8.32 7.07 -2.48
CA LEU A 135 7.73 7.91 -3.53
C LEU A 135 8.52 7.81 -4.84
N LEU A 136 9.86 7.80 -4.75
CA LEU A 136 10.74 7.58 -5.90
C LEU A 136 10.59 6.17 -6.47
N ALA A 137 10.39 5.14 -5.63
CA ALA A 137 10.17 3.79 -6.10
C ALA A 137 8.81 3.63 -6.83
N MET A 138 7.76 4.30 -6.34
CA MET A 138 6.45 4.36 -7.00
C MET A 138 6.50 5.11 -8.32
N GLU A 139 7.27 6.21 -8.41
CA GLU A 139 7.54 6.90 -9.68
C GLU A 139 8.18 5.96 -10.70
N ARG A 140 9.18 5.18 -10.28
CA ARG A 140 9.85 4.18 -11.13
C ARG A 140 8.94 3.01 -11.52
N ALA A 141 7.87 2.76 -10.78
CA ALA A 141 6.82 1.81 -11.15
C ALA A 141 5.76 2.41 -12.11
N GLY A 142 5.92 3.67 -12.50
CA GLY A 142 5.07 4.35 -13.49
C GLY A 142 3.97 5.23 -12.89
N MET A 143 3.95 5.45 -11.57
CA MET A 143 2.96 6.32 -10.94
C MET A 143 3.33 7.80 -11.12
N SER A 144 2.38 8.60 -11.61
CA SER A 144 2.53 10.06 -11.66
C SER A 144 2.40 10.68 -10.26
N ALA A 145 2.77 11.96 -10.12
CA ALA A 145 2.54 12.71 -8.88
C ALA A 145 1.05 12.71 -8.46
N ALA A 146 0.13 12.72 -9.44
CA ALA A 146 -1.30 12.65 -9.18
C ALA A 146 -1.72 11.27 -8.65
N ASP A 147 -1.21 10.18 -9.23
CA ASP A 147 -1.50 8.82 -8.77
C ASP A 147 -0.99 8.60 -7.34
N VAL A 148 0.22 9.07 -7.06
CA VAL A 148 0.80 8.98 -5.71
C VAL A 148 0.03 9.86 -4.72
N LEU A 149 -0.35 11.08 -5.10
CA LEU A 149 -1.17 11.94 -4.24
C LEU A 149 -2.51 11.26 -3.91
N ARG A 150 -3.15 10.59 -4.88
CA ARG A 150 -4.38 9.82 -4.61
C ARG A 150 -4.13 8.70 -3.61
N SER A 151 -3.04 7.95 -3.77
CA SER A 151 -2.65 6.85 -2.86
C SER A 151 -2.35 7.30 -1.42
N LEU A 152 -2.03 8.58 -1.23
CA LEU A 152 -1.80 9.23 0.06
C LEU A 152 -3.08 9.82 0.67
N THR A 153 -4.14 10.01 -0.11
CA THR A 153 -5.30 10.84 0.26
C THR A 153 -6.65 10.14 0.04
N VAL A 154 -7.18 10.18 -1.18
CA VAL A 154 -8.54 9.71 -1.48
C VAL A 154 -8.66 8.18 -1.45
N GLU A 155 -7.62 7.44 -1.84
CA GLU A 155 -7.63 5.97 -1.80
C GLU A 155 -7.69 5.43 -0.35
N PRO A 156 -6.82 5.87 0.60
CA PRO A 156 -6.93 5.43 1.99
C PRO A 156 -8.21 5.93 2.67
N SER A 157 -8.70 7.13 2.33
CA SER A 157 -9.99 7.62 2.83
C SER A 157 -11.15 6.70 2.40
N ALA A 158 -11.20 6.32 1.12
CA ALA A 158 -12.20 5.38 0.60
C ALA A 158 -12.06 3.97 1.20
N PHE A 159 -10.82 3.49 1.38
CA PHE A 159 -10.54 2.17 1.93
C PHE A 159 -10.98 2.04 3.40
N LEU A 160 -10.64 3.04 4.22
CA LEU A 160 -10.95 3.06 5.65
C LEU A 160 -12.42 3.46 5.93
N GLY A 161 -13.05 4.20 5.03
CA GLY A 161 -14.48 4.52 5.08
C GLY A 161 -14.86 5.44 6.24
N GLU A 162 -15.96 5.14 6.91
CA GLU A 162 -16.59 6.00 7.93
C GLU A 162 -15.65 6.41 9.08
N ASP A 163 -14.68 5.55 9.44
CA ASP A 163 -13.70 5.83 10.49
C ASP A 163 -12.86 7.09 10.23
N VAL A 164 -12.75 7.50 8.96
CA VAL A 164 -11.98 8.66 8.51
C VAL A 164 -12.80 9.57 7.59
N ALA A 165 -14.13 9.54 7.72
CA ALA A 165 -15.03 10.36 6.92
C ALA A 165 -14.61 11.85 6.90
N GLY A 166 -14.70 12.48 5.72
CA GLY A 166 -14.30 13.87 5.51
C GLY A 166 -12.80 14.11 5.40
N THR A 167 -11.97 13.06 5.32
CA THR A 167 -10.52 13.16 5.03
C THR A 167 -10.19 12.88 3.55
N GLY A 168 -8.96 13.18 3.14
CA GLY A 168 -8.45 12.86 1.80
C GLY A 168 -8.81 13.86 0.70
N ARG A 169 -9.63 14.87 0.99
CA ARG A 169 -9.95 15.98 0.09
C ARG A 169 -9.93 17.31 0.83
N VAL A 170 -9.59 18.38 0.11
CA VAL A 170 -9.74 19.75 0.61
C VAL A 170 -11.07 20.29 0.08
N GLU A 171 -12.09 20.30 0.92
CA GLU A 171 -13.43 20.74 0.57
C GLU A 171 -14.15 21.38 1.76
N VAL A 172 -15.14 22.24 1.47
CA VAL A 172 -15.93 22.90 2.52
C VAL A 172 -16.72 21.85 3.31
N GLY A 173 -16.55 21.86 4.64
CA GLY A 173 -17.18 20.89 5.55
C GLY A 173 -16.37 19.62 5.80
N GLY A 174 -15.23 19.43 5.11
CA GLY A 174 -14.28 18.36 5.39
C GLY A 174 -13.48 18.58 6.67
N ARG A 175 -12.73 17.55 7.10
CA ARG A 175 -11.81 17.65 8.25
C ARG A 175 -10.64 18.55 7.91
N ALA A 176 -10.23 19.38 8.87
CA ALA A 176 -9.10 20.29 8.72
C ALA A 176 -7.74 19.58 8.93
N ASP A 177 -7.53 18.49 8.19
CA ASP A 177 -6.29 17.71 8.14
C ASP A 177 -5.54 18.08 6.84
N LEU A 178 -4.46 18.84 6.95
CA LEU A 178 -3.73 19.41 5.82
C LEU A 178 -2.23 19.17 5.95
N THR A 179 -1.61 18.77 4.83
CA THR A 179 -0.15 18.78 4.66
C THR A 179 0.20 19.88 3.68
N VAL A 180 0.98 20.85 4.12
CA VAL A 180 1.48 21.95 3.29
C VAL A 180 2.84 21.57 2.75
N LEU A 181 3.02 21.63 1.44
CA LEU A 181 4.28 21.30 0.77
C LEU A 181 5.15 22.56 0.56
N ASP A 182 6.46 22.38 0.64
CA ASP A 182 7.50 23.37 0.34
C ASP A 182 7.91 23.28 -1.14
N VAL A 183 6.92 23.40 -2.04
CA VAL A 183 7.11 23.40 -3.49
C VAL A 183 6.13 24.38 -4.14
N GLU A 184 6.54 25.02 -5.24
CA GLU A 184 5.63 25.84 -6.05
C GLU A 184 4.62 24.97 -6.80
N SER A 185 5.05 23.79 -7.24
CA SER A 185 4.22 22.78 -7.88
C SER A 185 4.80 21.38 -7.63
N ALA A 186 3.94 20.41 -7.29
CA ALA A 186 4.33 19.00 -7.19
C ALA A 186 4.19 18.32 -8.55
N GLN A 187 5.28 18.25 -9.31
CA GLN A 187 5.32 17.66 -10.66
C GLN A 187 5.77 16.20 -10.62
N ARG A 188 6.50 15.80 -9.59
CA ARG A 188 7.02 14.45 -9.38
C ARG A 188 6.57 13.90 -8.04
N PRO A 189 6.39 12.57 -7.89
CA PRO A 189 6.08 11.95 -6.60
C PRO A 189 6.99 12.39 -5.45
N ALA A 190 8.29 12.53 -5.68
CA ALA A 190 9.25 12.96 -4.65
C ALA A 190 8.97 14.37 -4.08
N ASP A 191 8.34 15.25 -4.86
CA ASP A 191 7.95 16.59 -4.38
C ASP A 191 6.99 16.52 -3.19
N LEU A 192 6.22 15.42 -3.07
CA LEU A 192 5.28 15.18 -1.98
C LEU A 192 5.96 14.89 -0.63
N ALA A 193 7.26 14.59 -0.61
CA ALA A 193 8.05 14.47 0.63
C ALA A 193 8.49 15.82 1.20
N ARG A 194 8.43 16.90 0.42
CA ARG A 194 8.89 18.22 0.85
C ARG A 194 7.82 18.91 1.67
N ILE A 195 7.71 18.58 2.95
CA ILE A 195 6.66 19.10 3.84
C ILE A 195 7.12 20.38 4.55
N ARG A 196 6.33 21.45 4.42
CA ARG A 196 6.49 22.72 5.15
C ARG A 196 5.74 22.72 6.47
N ALA A 197 4.53 22.17 6.51
CA ALA A 197 3.70 22.16 7.72
C ALA A 197 2.67 21.04 7.71
N VAL A 198 2.24 20.62 8.90
CA VAL A 198 1.17 19.64 9.10
C VAL A 198 0.15 20.21 10.08
N ILE A 199 -1.10 20.28 9.62
CA ILE A 199 -2.26 20.72 10.38
C ILE A 199 -3.15 19.50 10.59
N ARG A 200 -3.60 19.28 11.81
CA ARG A 200 -4.53 18.20 12.15
C ARG A 200 -5.67 18.76 12.97
N ASP A 201 -6.90 18.46 12.57
CA ASP A 201 -8.12 18.96 13.19
C ASP A 201 -8.09 20.48 13.42
N GLY A 202 -7.58 21.21 12.42
CA GLY A 202 -7.46 22.67 12.44
C GLY A 202 -6.30 23.23 13.28
N SER A 203 -5.52 22.37 13.93
CA SER A 203 -4.37 22.76 14.76
C SER A 203 -3.04 22.48 14.05
N LEU A 204 -2.13 23.46 14.03
CA LEU A 204 -0.76 23.26 13.55
C LEU A 204 -0.03 22.29 14.50
N THR A 205 0.35 21.12 13.99
CA THR A 205 1.05 20.08 14.76
C THR A 205 2.55 20.03 14.50
N TRP A 206 2.99 20.52 13.33
CA TRP A 206 4.39 20.55 12.93
C TRP A 206 4.62 21.59 11.85
N SER A 207 5.81 22.19 11.83
CA SER A 207 6.29 23.04 10.74
C SER A 207 7.81 22.94 10.59
N ALA A 208 8.29 22.97 9.35
CA ALA A 208 9.68 23.26 9.05
C ALA A 208 9.99 24.73 9.40
N GLY A 209 11.17 24.97 10.00
CA GLY A 209 11.62 26.29 10.46
C GLY A 209 11.46 27.42 9.45
#